data_AF-A0A8I1IQS7-F1
#
_entry.id   AF-A0A8I1IQS7-F1
#
_cell.length_a   1.000
_cell.length_b   1.000
_cell.length_c   1.000
_cell.angle_alpha   90.00
_cell.angle_beta   90.00
_cell.angle_gamma   90.00
#
_symmetry.space_group_name_H-M   'P 1'
#
loop_
_entity.id
_entity.type
_entity.pdbx_description
1 polymer ?
#
loop_
_entity_poly.entity_id
_entity_poly.type
_entity_poly.pdbx_seq_one_letter_code
_entity_poly.pdbx_strand_id
1 'polypeptide(L)' 'MNTTRIMAASLLLSGCAESIPFSDAGCASYAEARLARPPAETVAAVSPDWADWIADLDDRMTGTCR' A
#
# COMPACT_ATOMS: atom_id res chain seq x y z
N MET A 1 -4.37 -37.32 15.26
CA MET A 1 -4.19 -35.87 15.06
C MET A 1 -4.56 -35.59 13.60
N ASN A 2 -5.67 -34.87 13.36
CA ASN A 2 -6.36 -34.85 12.07
C ASN A 2 -5.77 -33.75 11.16
N THR A 3 -5.16 -34.13 10.04
CA THR A 3 -4.40 -33.28 9.11
C THR A 3 -5.19 -32.05 8.64
N THR A 4 -6.52 -32.16 8.57
CA THR A 4 -7.44 -31.07 8.21
C THR A 4 -7.41 -29.89 9.19
N ARG A 5 -7.24 -30.14 10.50
CA ARG A 5 -7.14 -29.07 11.50
C ARG A 5 -5.83 -28.30 11.41
N ILE A 6 -4.76 -28.96 10.97
CA ILE A 6 -3.43 -28.37 10.82
C ILE A 6 -3.45 -27.36 9.66
N MET A 7 -4.03 -27.71 8.52
CA MET A 7 -4.12 -26.82 7.35
C MET A 7 -4.95 -25.55 7.63
N ALA A 8 -6.08 -25.68 8.33
CA ALA A 8 -6.91 -24.54 8.71
C ALA A 8 -6.19 -23.58 9.67
N ALA A 9 -5.44 -24.12 10.64
CA ALA A 9 -4.61 -23.33 11.53
C ALA A 9 -3.49 -22.60 10.77
N SER A 10 -2.83 -23.27 9.83
CA SER A 10 -1.77 -22.67 8.99
C SER A 10 -2.27 -21.53 8.11
N LEU A 11 -3.49 -21.63 7.56
CA LEU A 11 -4.11 -20.54 6.79
C LEU A 11 -4.42 -19.32 7.67
N LEU A 12 -4.96 -19.53 8.88
CA LEU A 12 -5.21 -18.45 9.84
C LEU A 12 -3.92 -17.79 10.34
N LEU A 13 -2.86 -18.58 10.53
CA LEU A 13 -1.54 -18.11 10.97
C LEU A 13 -0.75 -17.41 9.84
N SER A 14 -0.99 -17.75 8.56
CA SER A 14 -0.40 -17.00 7.42
C SER A 14 -0.97 -15.58 7.27
N GLY A 15 -2.11 -15.28 7.90
CA GLY A 15 -2.65 -13.92 8.01
C GLY A 15 -1.90 -13.05 9.03
N CYS A 16 -1.17 -13.68 9.95
CA CYS A 16 -0.13 -13.04 10.74
C CYS A 16 1.18 -13.10 9.94
N ALA A 17 1.21 -12.43 8.79
CA ALA A 17 2.49 -11.97 8.30
C ALA A 17 3.04 -11.08 9.41
N GLU A 18 4.03 -11.57 10.17
CA GLU A 18 4.99 -10.66 10.75
C GLU A 18 5.36 -9.71 9.62
N SER A 19 5.16 -8.41 9.84
CA SER A 19 5.69 -7.40 8.94
C SER A 19 7.18 -7.67 8.88
N ILE A 20 7.64 -8.52 7.95
CA ILE A 20 9.00 -8.47 7.43
C ILE A 20 9.11 -6.99 7.15
N PRO A 21 9.96 -6.23 7.88
CA PRO A 21 9.94 -4.78 7.90
C PRO A 21 9.81 -4.37 6.45
N PHE A 22 8.60 -3.96 6.06
CA PHE A 22 8.21 -4.03 4.65
C PHE A 22 9.22 -3.13 4.01
N SER A 23 10.04 -3.76 3.17
CA SER A 23 11.29 -3.21 2.67
C SER A 23 11.09 -1.74 2.36
N ASP A 24 12.05 -0.92 2.76
CA ASP A 24 12.14 0.49 2.36
C ASP A 24 11.85 0.67 0.85
N ALA A 25 11.96 -0.37 0.01
CA ALA A 25 11.42 -0.43 -1.35
C ALA A 25 10.02 0.18 -1.53
N GLY A 26 9.05 -0.04 -0.63
CA GLY A 26 7.72 0.55 -0.74
C GLY A 26 7.75 2.08 -0.59
N CYS A 27 8.44 2.56 0.43
CA CYS A 27 8.59 3.99 0.70
C CYS A 27 9.55 4.69 -0.27
N ALA A 28 10.59 4.01 -0.73
CA ALA A 28 11.47 4.44 -1.81
C ALA A 28 10.71 4.55 -3.13
N SER A 29 9.91 3.55 -3.51
CA SER A 29 9.06 3.62 -4.71
C SER A 29 8.05 4.77 -4.61
N TYR A 30 7.49 5.00 -3.42
CA TYR A 30 6.61 6.14 -3.17
C TYR A 30 7.34 7.48 -3.31
N ALA A 31 8.56 7.60 -2.78
CA ALA A 31 9.39 8.79 -2.92
C ALA A 31 9.68 9.11 -4.40
N GLU A 32 10.07 8.10 -5.19
CA GLU A 32 10.28 8.25 -6.64
C GLU A 32 8.99 8.66 -7.36
N ALA A 33 7.85 8.04 -7.04
CA ALA A 33 6.57 8.40 -7.63
C ALA A 33 6.17 9.85 -7.30
N ARG A 34 6.46 10.33 -6.08
CA ARG A 34 6.18 11.71 -5.67
C ARG A 34 7.08 12.71 -6.38
N LEU A 35 8.34 12.37 -6.64
CA LEU A 35 9.26 13.18 -7.46
C LEU A 35 8.82 13.26 -8.92
N ALA A 36 8.30 12.14 -9.47
CA ALA A 36 7.81 12.05 -10.85
C ALA A 36 6.34 12.50 -11.00
N ARG A 37 5.72 13.06 -9.95
CA ARG A 37 4.30 13.40 -9.97
C ARG A 37 4.00 14.42 -11.08
N PRO A 38 3.00 14.18 -11.94
CA PRO A 38 2.56 15.16 -12.91
C PRO A 38 2.12 16.47 -12.26
N PRO A 39 2.12 17.59 -13.00
CA PRO A 39 1.59 18.86 -12.53
C PRO A 39 0.17 18.73 -12.00
N ALA A 40 -0.19 19.57 -11.02
CA ALA A 40 -1.51 19.51 -10.37
C ALA A 40 -2.65 19.67 -11.38
N GLU A 41 -2.44 20.46 -12.44
CA GLU A 41 -3.39 20.66 -13.53
C GLU A 41 -3.68 19.36 -14.30
N THR A 42 -2.67 18.48 -14.43
CA THR A 42 -2.83 17.16 -15.05
C THR A 42 -3.63 16.22 -14.15
N VAL A 43 -3.44 16.30 -12.84
CA VAL A 43 -4.22 15.51 -11.87
C VAL A 43 -5.68 16.01 -11.85
N ALA A 44 -5.92 17.31 -11.97
CA ALA A 44 -7.27 17.88 -12.05
C ALA A 44 -8.04 17.47 -13.32
N ALA A 45 -7.36 16.94 -14.32
CA ALA A 45 -7.98 16.45 -15.56
C ALA A 45 -8.49 15.00 -15.47
N VAL A 46 -8.13 14.23 -14.42
CA VAL A 46 -8.77 12.93 -14.17
C VAL A 46 -10.16 13.12 -13.57
N SER A 47 -11.03 12.12 -13.67
CA SER A 47 -12.37 12.23 -13.07
C SER A 47 -12.28 12.43 -11.55
N PRO A 48 -13.24 13.15 -10.92
CA PRO A 48 -13.18 13.49 -9.50
C PRO A 48 -12.90 12.30 -8.58
N ASP A 49 -13.60 11.17 -8.76
CA ASP A 49 -13.41 9.96 -7.94
C ASP A 49 -11.96 9.44 -7.96
N TRP A 50 -11.28 9.55 -9.11
CA TRP A 50 -9.87 9.16 -9.23
C TRP A 50 -8.94 10.20 -8.60
N ALA A 51 -9.25 11.49 -8.72
CA ALA A 51 -8.48 12.55 -8.07
C ALA A 51 -8.52 12.40 -6.53
N ASP A 52 -9.70 12.13 -5.98
CA ASP A 52 -9.91 11.91 -4.55
C ASP A 52 -9.17 10.65 -4.08
N TRP A 53 -9.24 9.57 -4.85
CA TRP A 53 -8.51 8.34 -4.54
C TRP A 53 -6.98 8.55 -4.55
N ILE A 54 -6.45 9.32 -5.52
CA ILE A 54 -5.02 9.66 -5.57
C ILE A 54 -4.61 10.47 -4.34
N ALA A 55 -5.43 11.44 -3.91
CA ALA A 55 -5.16 12.27 -2.74
C ALA A 55 -5.16 11.43 -1.44
N ASP A 56 -6.18 10.59 -1.23
CA ASP A 56 -6.26 9.68 -0.09
C ASP A 56 -5.07 8.72 -0.03
N LEU A 57 -4.66 8.16 -1.17
CA LEU A 57 -3.49 7.30 -1.24
C LEU A 57 -2.20 8.05 -0.86
N ASP A 58 -2.02 9.26 -1.38
CA ASP A 58 -0.85 10.10 -1.10
C ASP A 58 -0.73 10.45 0.38
N ASP A 59 -1.85 10.77 1.04
CA ASP A 59 -1.89 11.09 2.47
C ASP A 59 -1.55 9.88 3.33
N ARG A 60 -2.13 8.70 3.05
CA ARG A 60 -1.82 7.47 3.79
C ARG A 60 -0.36 7.06 3.63
N MET A 61 0.18 7.15 2.42
CA MET A 61 1.59 6.83 2.15
C MET A 61 2.52 7.85 2.82
N THR A 62 2.20 9.15 2.80
CA THR A 62 2.96 10.17 3.53
C THR A 62 2.97 9.88 5.04
N GLY A 63 1.85 9.46 5.62
CA GLY A 63 1.77 9.10 7.04
C GLY A 63 2.49 7.80 7.40
N THR A 64 2.68 6.90 6.45
CA THR A 64 3.33 5.59 6.66
C THR A 64 4.84 5.65 6.43
N CYS A 65 5.29 6.44 5.46
CA CYS A 65 6.66 6.45 4.94
C CYS A 65 7.53 7.60 5.49
N ARG A 66 7.09 8.27 6.55
CA ARG A 66 7.76 9.40 7.18
C ARG A 66 8.06 9.10 8.63
#